data_AF-A0A5J5EAC9-F1
#
_entry.id   AF-A0A5J5EAC9-F1
#
_cell.length_a   1.000
_cell.length_b   1.000
_cell.length_c   1.000
_cell.angle_alpha   90.00
_cell.angle_beta   90.00
_cell.angle_gamma   90.00
#
_symmetry.space_group_name_H-M   'P 1'
#
loop_
_entity.id
_entity.type
_entity.pdbx_description
1 polymer ?
#
loop_
_entity_poly.entity_id
_entity_poly.type
_entity_poly.pdbx_seq_one_letter_code
_entity_poly.pdbx_strand_id
1 'polypeptide(L)' 'MMPLILQIVLSEVVLIGIGGFLLWKPELVFKLGHYLDVKDGEPTDFYTGNVRLLGTLTLVAAIVFPVIMLALHD' A
#
# COMPACT_ATOMS: atom_id res chain seq x y z
N MET A 1 -22.07 -2.20 15.53
CA MET A 1 -21.19 -1.24 14.85
C MET A 1 -19.80 -1.37 15.44
N MET A 2 -18.76 -1.44 14.61
CA MET A 2 -17.37 -1.55 15.07
C MET A 2 -16.89 -0.21 15.65
N PRO A 3 -16.17 -0.17 16.80
CA PRO A 3 -15.65 1.09 17.35
C PRO A 3 -14.74 1.82 16.38
N LEU A 4 -14.83 3.16 16.30
CA LEU A 4 -14.02 3.99 15.40
C LEU A 4 -12.51 3.75 15.57
N ILE A 5 -12.06 3.68 16.83
CA ILE A 5 -10.65 3.40 17.16
C ILE A 5 -10.20 2.07 16.55
N LEU A 6 -11.06 1.04 16.60
CA LEU A 6 -10.74 -0.26 16.02
C LEU A 6 -10.69 -0.18 14.48
N GLN A 7 -11.54 0.63 13.84
CA GLN A 7 -11.49 0.87 12.40
C GLN A 7 -10.16 1.53 11.99
N ILE A 8 -9.75 2.58 12.71
CA ILE A 8 -8.49 3.30 12.47
C ILE A 8 -7.29 2.38 12.65
N VAL A 9 -7.22 1.62 13.74
CA VAL A 9 -6.11 0.70 13.99
C VAL A 9 -6.00 -0.36 12.89
N LEU A 10 -7.13 -0.94 12.47
CA LEU A 10 -7.12 -1.94 11.39
C LEU A 10 -6.70 -1.34 10.05
N SER A 11 -7.19 -0.15 9.69
CA SER A 11 -6.76 0.52 8.45
C SER A 11 -5.27 0.85 8.46
N GLU A 12 -4.71 1.29 9.59
CA GLU A 12 -3.29 1.60 9.71
C GLU A 12 -2.41 0.35 9.53
N VAL A 13 -2.78 -0.76 10.16
CA VAL A 13 -2.06 -2.04 9.99
C VAL A 13 -2.05 -2.44 8.51
N VAL A 14 -3.17 -2.26 7.80
CA VAL A 14 -3.28 -2.57 6.38
C VAL A 14 -2.46 -1.61 5.52
N LEU A 15 -2.58 -0.30 5.72
CA LEU A 15 -1.87 0.72 4.93
C LEU A 15 -0.36 0.61 5.09
N ILE A 16 0.11 0.45 6.33
CA ILE A 16 1.55 0.28 6.61
C ILE A 16 2.04 -1.05 6.06
N GLY A 17 1.27 -2.13 6.23
CA GLY A 17 1.61 -3.44 5.69
C GLY A 17 1.74 -3.44 4.17
N ILE A 18 0.77 -2.84 3.46
CA ILE A 18 0.77 -2.73 2.00
C ILE A 18 1.89 -1.79 1.54
N GLY A 19 1.99 -0.58 2.12
CA GLY A 19 3.02 0.39 1.75
C GLY A 19 4.42 -0.17 1.94
N GLY A 20 4.68 -0.83 3.06
CA GLY A 20 5.94 -1.52 3.34
C GLY A 20 6.21 -2.66 2.36
N PHE A 21 5.21 -3.48 2.03
CA PHE A 21 5.35 -4.56 1.05
C PHE A 21 5.70 -4.03 -0.36
N LEU A 22 5.03 -2.97 -0.82
CA LEU A 22 5.30 -2.31 -2.10
C LEU A 22 6.75 -1.80 -2.20
N LEU A 23 7.30 -1.28 -1.10
CA LEU A 23 8.69 -0.83 -1.03
C LEU A 23 9.70 -1.99 -0.98
N TRP A 24 9.40 -3.02 -0.18
CA TRP A 24 10.33 -4.11 0.10
C TRP A 24 10.43 -5.12 -1.06
N LYS A 25 9.31 -5.45 -1.70
CA LYS A 25 9.23 -6.50 -2.73
C LYS A 25 8.44 -6.07 -3.97
N PRO A 26 8.85 -4.99 -4.67
CA PRO A 26 8.16 -4.54 -5.89
C PRO A 26 8.18 -5.59 -7.01
N GLU A 27 9.19 -6.45 -7.06
CA GLU A 27 9.28 -7.57 -8.00
C GLU A 27 8.16 -8.61 -7.77
N LEU A 28 7.76 -8.84 -6.52
CA LEU A 28 6.64 -9.75 -6.22
C LEU A 28 5.32 -9.14 -6.68
N VAL A 29 5.17 -7.82 -6.56
CA VAL A 29 4.00 -7.09 -7.07
C VAL A 29 3.90 -7.26 -8.59
N PHE A 30 5.03 -7.18 -9.30
CA PHE A 30 5.09 -7.46 -10.74
C PHE A 30 4.63 -8.87 -11.07
N LYS A 31 5.23 -9.88 -10.40
CA LYS A 31 4.92 -11.29 -10.63
C LYS A 31 3.45 -11.61 -10.36
N LEU A 32 2.85 -11.01 -9.33
CA LEU A 32 1.42 -11.19 -9.04
C LEU A 32 0.54 -10.55 -10.12
N GLY A 33 0.88 -9.34 -10.57
CA GLY A 33 0.10 -8.62 -11.59
C GLY A 33 0.22 -9.21 -12.99
N HIS A 34 1.34 -9.85 -13.31
CA HIS A 34 1.63 -10.37 -14.65
C HIS A 34 1.72 -11.90 -14.71
N TYR A 35 1.25 -12.59 -13.67
CA TYR A 35 1.37 -14.05 -13.53
C TYR A 35 0.80 -14.84 -14.72
N LEU A 36 -0.24 -14.32 -15.37
CA LEU A 36 -0.91 -14.97 -16.51
C LEU A 36 -0.47 -14.40 -17.87
N ASP A 37 0.17 -13.23 -17.89
CA ASP A 37 0.39 -12.45 -19.10
C ASP A 37 1.85 -12.46 -19.55
N VAL A 38 2.79 -12.78 -18.66
CA VAL A 38 4.23 -12.76 -18.95
C VAL A 38 4.89 -14.01 -18.38
N LYS A 39 5.57 -14.80 -19.23
CA LYS A 39 6.44 -15.89 -18.77
C LYS A 39 7.80 -15.32 -18.39
N ASP A 40 8.09 -15.30 -17.09
CA ASP A 40 9.43 -15.08 -16.51
C ASP A 40 10.15 -13.77 -16.92
N GLY A 41 9.40 -12.70 -17.20
CA GLY A 41 9.98 -11.38 -17.45
C GLY A 41 10.43 -10.69 -16.14
N GLU A 42 11.52 -9.92 -16.21
CA GLU A 42 11.92 -9.02 -15.12
C GLU A 42 11.18 -7.67 -15.21
N PRO A 43 10.74 -7.08 -14.08
CA PRO A 43 10.16 -5.75 -14.09
C PRO A 43 11.20 -4.72 -14.55
N THR A 44 10.76 -3.76 -15.36
CA THR A 44 11.61 -2.63 -15.73
C THR A 44 11.88 -1.74 -14.51
N ASP A 45 12.99 -0.98 -14.55
CA ASP A 45 13.30 0.02 -13.53
C ASP A 45 12.18 1.05 -13.38
N PHE A 46 11.51 1.39 -14.47
CA PHE A 46 10.35 2.28 -14.46
C PHE A 46 9.17 1.69 -13.70
N TYR A 47 8.85 0.41 -13.92
CA TYR A 47 7.81 -0.29 -13.15
C TYR A 47 8.17 -0.31 -11.67
N THR A 48 9.38 -0.75 -11.33
CA THR A 48 9.86 -0.84 -9.95
C THR A 48 9.84 0.53 -9.25
N GLY A 49 10.25 1.58 -9.95
CA GLY A 49 10.17 2.96 -9.47
C GLY A 49 8.73 3.40 -9.16
N ASN A 50 7.78 3.11 -10.05
CA ASN A 50 6.37 3.43 -9.85
C ASN A 50 5.75 2.65 -8.70
N VAL A 51 6.09 1.38 -8.53
CA VAL A 51 5.61 0.57 -7.38
C VAL A 51 6.13 1.15 -6.06
N ARG A 52 7.40 1.56 -6.02
CA ARG A 52 7.98 2.18 -4.83
C ARG A 52 7.39 3.57 -4.56
N LEU A 53 7.12 4.35 -5.60
CA LEU A 53 6.41 5.62 -5.47
C LEU A 53 5.01 5.41 -4.89
N LEU A 54 4.27 4.42 -5.40
CA LEU A 54 2.97 4.05 -4.87
C LEU A 54 3.06 3.65 -3.40
N GLY A 55 4.02 2.78 -3.04
CA GLY A 55 4.26 2.40 -1.65
C GLY A 55 4.56 3.59 -0.74
N THR A 56 5.35 4.54 -1.22
CA THR A 56 5.65 5.79 -0.50
C THR A 56 4.38 6.62 -0.29
N LEU A 57 3.58 6.82 -1.33
CA LEU A 57 2.30 7.54 -1.23
C LEU A 57 1.32 6.84 -0.28
N THR A 58 1.29 5.50 -0.27
CA THR A 58 0.48 4.72 0.67
C THR A 58 0.91 4.95 2.12
N LEU A 59 2.22 5.00 2.40
CA LEU A 59 2.71 5.31 3.74
C LEU A 59 2.44 6.76 4.15
N VAL A 60 2.51 7.70 3.21
CA VAL A 60 2.08 9.09 3.47
C VAL A 60 0.58 9.13 3.80
N ALA A 61 -0.25 8.37 3.08
CA ALA A 61 -1.67 8.27 3.35
C ALA A 61 -1.96 7.69 4.75
N ALA A 62 -1.17 6.71 5.22
CA ALA A 62 -1.26 6.17 6.59
C ALA A 62 -1.10 7.26 7.67
N ILE A 63 -0.29 8.30 7.41
CA ILE A 63 -0.13 9.40 8.36
C ILE A 63 -1.36 10.32 8.38
N VAL A 64 -1.93 10.61 7.21
CA VAL A 64 -3.01 11.60 7.06
C VAL A 64 -4.39 10.98 7.35
N PHE A 65 -4.57 9.70 7.06
CA PHE A 65 -5.86 9.02 7.14
C PHE A 65 -6.50 9.02 8.54
N PRO A 66 -5.78 8.75 9.65
CA PRO A 66 -6.34 8.83 11.01
C PRO A 66 -6.83 10.23 11.35
N VAL A 67 -6.11 11.27 10.92
CA VAL A 67 -6.47 12.68 11.17
C VAL A 67 -7.79 13.01 10.48
N ILE A 68 -7.96 12.57 9.23
CA ILE A 68 -9.21 12.76 8.49
C ILE A 68 -10.36 11.99 9.16
N MET A 69 -10.14 10.74 9.54
CA MET A 69 -11.18 9.90 10.17
C MET A 69 -11.66 10.48 11.50
N LEU A 70 -10.77 11.05 12.30
CA LEU A 70 -11.14 11.74 13.54
C LEU A 70 -11.91 13.03 13.23
N ALA A 71 -11.39 13.87 12.33
CA ALA A 71 -12.03 15.15 11.97
C ALA A 71 -13.42 15.01 11.32
N LEU A 72 -13.73 13.87 10.69
CA LEU A 72 -15.04 13.59 10.08
C LEU A 72 -16.05 12.97 11.07
N HIS A 73 -15.59 12.54 12.24
CA HIS A 73 -16.39 11.82 13.23
C HIS A 73 -16.53 12.58 14.57
N ASP A 74 -15.86 13.74 14.68
CA ASP A 74 -16.16 14.82 15.65
C ASP A 74 -17.43 15.58 15.26
#